data_AF-A0AAD6UDJ0-F1
#
_entry.id   AF-A0AAD6UDJ0-F1
#
_cell.length_a   1.000
_cell.length_b   1.000
_cell.length_c   1.000
_cell.angle_alpha   90.00
_cell.angle_beta   90.00
_cell.angle_gamma   90.00
#
_symmetry.space_group_name_H-M   'P 1'
#
loop_
_entity.id
_entity.type
_entity.pdbx_description
1 polymer ?
#
loop_
_entity_poly.entity_id
_entity_poly.type
_entity_poly.pdbx_seq_one_letter_code
_entity_poly.pdbx_strand_id
1 'polypeptide(L)'
;LKFTDIPWPVLQAPLTASHITPVGIHQFMVGLRTDPVEWAEAYKHHLSAEVKRWHPDKFDLIVLPLVVPHHRAAVKEAATRVLEIL
;
A
#
# COMPACT_ATOMS: atom_id res chain seq x y z
N LEU A 1 -6.33 8.13 13.34
CA LEU A 1 -6.29 7.95 11.87
C LEU A 1 -7.54 7.18 11.41
N LYS A 2 -8.18 7.63 10.34
CA LYS A 2 -9.23 6.93 9.59
C LYS A 2 -8.61 6.16 8.42
N PHE A 3 -9.41 5.37 7.72
CA PHE A 3 -8.95 4.63 6.54
C PHE A 3 -8.34 5.53 5.47
N THR A 4 -8.96 6.68 5.19
CA THR A 4 -8.51 7.65 4.17
C THR A 4 -7.23 8.40 4.55
N ASP A 5 -6.84 8.39 5.83
CA ASP A 5 -5.63 9.06 6.30
C ASP A 5 -4.38 8.20 6.06
N ILE A 6 -4.58 6.90 5.78
CA ILE A 6 -3.48 5.99 5.52
C ILE A 6 -2.97 6.24 4.09
N PRO A 7 -1.65 6.43 3.91
CA PRO A 7 -1.03 6.67 2.61
C PRO A 7 -0.91 5.36 1.81
N TRP A 8 -2.04 4.84 1.34
CA TRP A 8 -2.11 3.63 0.53
C TRP A 8 -1.26 3.77 -0.75
N PRO A 9 -0.62 2.68 -1.23
CA PRO A 9 0.25 2.74 -2.40
C PRO A 9 -0.57 2.68 -3.69
N VAL A 10 -1.51 3.61 -3.85
CA VAL A 10 -2.39 3.75 -5.02
C VAL A 10 -2.52 5.23 -5.37
N LEU A 11 -2.69 5.53 -6.65
CA LEU A 11 -2.74 6.92 -7.13
C LEU A 11 -3.97 7.70 -6.63
N GLN A 12 -5.06 7.02 -6.33
CA GLN A 12 -6.29 7.61 -5.81
C GLN A 12 -6.57 7.05 -4.41
N ALA A 13 -6.90 7.94 -3.47
CA ALA A 13 -7.21 7.54 -2.10
C ALA A 13 -8.40 6.55 -2.07
N PRO A 14 -8.18 5.28 -1.67
CA PRO A 14 -9.23 4.29 -1.66
C PRO A 14 -10.20 4.56 -0.50
N LEU A 15 -11.46 4.19 -0.70
CA LEU A 15 -12.49 4.22 0.36
C LEU A 15 -12.63 2.86 1.05
N THR A 16 -12.21 1.79 0.37
CA THR A 16 -12.34 0.39 0.79
C THR A 16 -11.13 -0.42 0.32
N ALA A 17 -10.91 -1.59 0.93
CA ALA A 17 -9.85 -2.51 0.53
C ALA A 17 -9.98 -2.99 -0.93
N SER A 18 -11.20 -3.09 -1.46
CA SER A 18 -11.46 -3.49 -2.85
C SER A 18 -10.92 -2.52 -3.90
N HIS A 19 -10.69 -1.25 -3.55
CA HIS A 19 -10.06 -0.28 -4.45
C HIS A 19 -8.54 -0.46 -4.55
N ILE A 20 -7.94 -1.27 -3.67
CA ILE A 20 -6.53 -1.63 -3.72
C ILE A 20 -6.36 -2.79 -4.70
N THR A 21 -5.99 -2.44 -5.93
CA THR A 21 -5.86 -3.37 -7.04
C THR A 21 -4.39 -3.54 -7.44
N PRO A 22 -4.02 -4.70 -8.02
CA PRO A 22 -2.67 -4.89 -8.57
C PRO A 22 -2.26 -3.78 -9.52
N VAL A 23 -3.14 -3.44 -10.47
CA VAL A 23 -2.89 -2.39 -11.46
C VAL A 23 -2.61 -1.04 -10.78
N GLY A 24 -3.39 -0.67 -9.77
CA GLY A 24 -3.20 0.58 -9.04
C GLY A 24 -1.87 0.65 -8.28
N ILE A 25 -1.46 -0.46 -7.64
CA ILE A 25 -0.17 -0.54 -6.95
C ILE A 25 1.00 -0.52 -7.93
N HIS A 26 0.92 -1.27 -9.03
CA HIS A 26 1.96 -1.25 -10.06
C HIS A 26 2.14 0.17 -10.63
N GLN A 27 1.03 0.87 -10.94
CA GLN A 27 1.08 2.25 -11.42
C GLN A 27 1.67 3.21 -10.38
N PHE A 28 1.35 3.02 -9.10
CA PHE A 28 1.92 3.81 -8.02
C PHE A 28 3.44 3.61 -7.88
N MET A 29 3.91 2.36 -7.96
CA MET A 29 5.32 2.03 -7.78
C MET A 29 6.23 2.55 -8.91
N VAL A 30 5.72 2.59 -10.14
CA VAL A 30 6.53 2.94 -11.33
C VAL A 30 6.25 4.35 -11.83
N GLY A 31 5.16 4.98 -11.38
CA GLY A 31 4.74 6.31 -11.78
C GLY A 31 4.39 6.39 -13.28
N LEU A 32 4.75 7.52 -13.90
CA LEU A 32 4.51 7.80 -15.33
C LEU A 32 5.64 7.29 -16.25
N ARG A 33 6.53 6.41 -15.76
CA ARG A 33 7.66 5.91 -16.57
C ARG A 33 7.17 5.02 -17.71
N THR A 34 7.63 5.30 -18.91
CA THR A 34 7.28 4.55 -20.14
C THR A 34 8.41 3.65 -20.64
N ASP A 35 9.65 3.88 -20.19
CA ASP A 35 10.78 3.02 -20.54
C ASP A 35 10.77 1.72 -19.73
N PRO A 36 10.84 0.53 -20.37
CA PRO A 36 10.76 -0.76 -19.67
C PRO A 36 11.92 -1.04 -18.71
N VAL A 37 13.12 -0.51 -18.98
CA VAL A 37 14.31 -0.73 -18.15
C VAL A 37 14.19 0.13 -16.89
N GLU A 38 13.89 1.41 -17.05
CA GLU A 38 13.62 2.31 -15.92
C GLU A 38 12.43 1.85 -15.08
N TRP A 39 11.40 1.28 -15.72
CA TRP A 39 10.24 0.68 -15.05
C TRP A 39 10.67 -0.45 -14.12
N ALA A 40 11.49 -1.38 -14.61
CA ALA A 40 11.92 -2.56 -13.85
C ALA A 40 12.84 -2.18 -12.68
N GLU A 41 13.73 -1.21 -12.88
CA GLU A 41 14.60 -0.69 -11.83
C GLU A 41 13.81 0.04 -10.74
N ALA A 42 12.89 0.93 -11.13
CA ALA A 42 12.02 1.64 -10.21
C ALA A 42 11.15 0.66 -9.40
N TYR A 43 10.53 -0.32 -10.06
CA TYR A 43 9.72 -1.33 -9.39
C TYR A 43 10.51 -2.07 -8.33
N LYS A 44 11.70 -2.60 -8.67
CA LYS A 44 12.55 -3.32 -7.71
C LYS A 44 13.00 -2.43 -6.55
N HIS A 45 13.37 -1.19 -6.83
CA HIS A 45 13.81 -0.23 -5.81
C HIS A 45 12.69 0.05 -4.79
N HIS A 46 11.47 0.32 -5.27
CA HIS A 46 10.33 0.64 -4.41
C HIS A 46 9.75 -0.59 -3.71
N LEU A 47 9.78 -1.76 -4.33
CA LEU A 47 9.20 -2.99 -3.81
C LEU A 47 9.73 -3.32 -2.42
N SER A 48 11.05 -3.32 -2.25
CA SER A 48 11.68 -3.70 -0.99
C SER A 48 11.32 -2.77 0.18
N ALA A 49 11.09 -1.48 -0.10
CA ALA A 49 10.71 -0.49 0.89
C ALA A 49 9.23 -0.63 1.27
N GLU A 50 8.36 -0.83 0.28
CA GLU A 50 6.92 -1.00 0.50
C GLU A 50 6.61 -2.32 1.23
N VAL A 51 7.24 -3.44 0.87
CA VAL A 51 7.07 -4.71 1.61
C VAL A 51 7.41 -4.52 3.10
N LYS A 52 8.51 -3.84 3.42
CA LYS A 52 8.89 -3.55 4.82
C LYS A 52 7.91 -2.62 5.52
N ARG A 53 7.28 -1.70 4.79
CA ARG A 53 6.31 -0.73 5.32
C ARG A 53 4.99 -1.40 5.70
N TRP A 54 4.52 -2.32 4.87
CA TRP A 54 3.22 -2.99 5.00
C TRP A 54 3.31 -4.33 5.75
N HIS A 55 4.52 -4.83 6.04
CA HIS A 55 4.71 -6.04 6.83
C HIS A 55 4.01 -5.93 8.20
N PRO A 56 3.26 -6.97 8.65
CA PRO A 56 2.53 -6.94 9.91
C PRO A 56 3.40 -6.57 11.12
N ASP A 57 4.63 -7.09 11.19
CA ASP A 57 5.59 -6.79 12.28
C ASP A 57 5.83 -5.29 12.49
N LYS A 58 5.66 -4.45 11.46
CA LYS A 58 5.72 -3.00 11.60
C LYS A 58 4.34 -2.38 11.60
N PHE A 59 3.51 -2.73 10.63
CA PHE A 59 2.24 -2.06 10.42
C PHE A 59 1.25 -2.30 11.57
N ASP A 60 1.10 -3.56 12.01
CA ASP A 60 0.17 -3.92 13.10
C ASP A 60 0.65 -3.41 14.46
N LEU A 61 1.97 -3.26 14.65
CA LEU A 61 2.54 -2.77 15.90
C LEU A 61 2.55 -1.24 16.00
N ILE A 62 2.77 -0.54 14.88
CA ILE A 62 3.01 0.92 14.89
C ILE A 62 1.78 1.67 14.39
N VAL A 63 1.21 1.28 13.25
CA VAL A 63 0.17 2.07 12.57
C VAL A 63 -1.22 1.70 13.05
N LEU A 64 -1.53 0.40 13.13
CA LEU A 64 -2.87 -0.08 13.48
C LEU A 64 -3.38 0.42 14.84
N PRO A 65 -2.57 0.58 15.90
CA PRO A 65 -3.02 1.15 17.17
C PRO A 65 -3.44 2.62 17.07
N LEU A 66 -2.87 3.39 16.13
CA LEU A 66 -3.17 4.80 15.89
C LEU A 66 -4.46 5.00 15.06
N VAL A 67 -4.99 3.93 14.47
CA VAL A 67 -6.25 3.92 13.74
C VAL A 67 -7.41 3.88 14.73
N VAL A 68 -8.43 4.71 14.49
CA VAL A 68 -9.63 4.73 15.32
C VAL A 68 -10.33 3.36 15.27
N PRO A 69 -10.90 2.85 16.39
CA PRO A 69 -11.32 1.45 16.51
C PRO A 69 -12.23 0.95 15.37
N HIS A 70 -13.19 1.76 14.93
CA HIS A 70 -14.15 1.42 13.88
C HIS A 70 -13.52 1.28 12.48
N HIS A 71 -12.32 1.81 12.24
CA HIS A 71 -11.60 1.65 10.98
C HIS A 71 -10.50 0.57 11.03
N ARG A 72 -10.13 0.05 12.22
CA ARG A 72 -9.00 -0.87 12.37
C ARG A 72 -9.13 -2.13 11.52
N ALA A 73 -10.31 -2.76 11.50
CA ALA A 73 -10.54 -3.98 10.73
C ALA A 73 -10.33 -3.75 9.22
N ALA A 74 -10.95 -2.69 8.67
CA ALA A 74 -10.81 -2.33 7.27
C ALA A 74 -9.36 -1.95 6.91
N VAL A 75 -8.67 -1.19 7.79
CA VAL A 75 -7.26 -0.82 7.57
C VAL A 75 -6.36 -2.06 7.59
N LYS A 76 -6.59 -3.00 8.52
CA LYS A 76 -5.82 -4.25 8.57
C LYS A 76 -6.05 -5.10 7.32
N GLU A 77 -7.30 -5.28 6.91
CA GLU A 77 -7.65 -6.01 5.68
C GLU A 77 -6.96 -5.41 4.45
N ALA A 78 -7.03 -4.08 4.30
CA ALA A 78 -6.38 -3.37 3.22
C ALA A 78 -4.85 -3.48 3.26
N ALA A 79 -4.22 -3.40 4.44
CA ALA A 79 -2.77 -3.56 4.58
C ALA A 79 -2.32 -4.98 4.21
N THR A 80 -3.06 -6.01 4.63
CA THR A 80 -2.82 -7.39 4.18
C THR A 80 -2.94 -7.49 2.66
N ARG A 81 -3.98 -6.89 2.07
CA ARG A 81 -4.19 -6.91 0.63
C ARG A 81 -3.05 -6.24 -0.15
N VAL A 82 -2.51 -5.13 0.36
CA VAL A 82 -1.33 -4.48 -0.22
C VAL A 82 -0.15 -5.44 -0.24
N LEU A 83 0.13 -6.11 0.88
CA LEU A 83 1.27 -7.02 1.00
C LEU A 83 1.14 -8.26 0.10
N GLU A 84 -0.08 -8.75 -0.16
CA GLU A 84 -0.32 -9.84 -1.11
C GLU A 84 -0.05 -9.46 -2.57
N ILE A 85 -0.14 -8.16 -2.89
CA ILE A 85 0.03 -7.64 -4.25
C ILE A 85 1.49 -7.29 -4.54
N LEU A 86 2.21 -6.77 -3.54
CA LEU A 86 3.62 -6.38 -3.63
C LEU A 86 4.53 -7.59 -3.89
#